data_AF-A0A395T996-F1
#
_entry.id   AF-A0A395T996-F1
#
_cell.length_a   1.000
_cell.length_b   1.000
_cell.length_c   1.000
_cell.angle_alpha   90.00
_cell.angle_beta   90.00
_cell.angle_gamma   90.00
#
_symmetry.space_group_name_H-M   'P 1'
#
loop_
_entity.id
_entity.type
_entity.pdbx_description
1 polymer ?
#
loop_
_entity_poly.entity_id
_entity_poly.type
_entity_poly.pdbx_seq_one_letter_code
_entity_poly.pdbx_strand_id
1 'polypeptide(L)'
;MHSQYVLSLATLLISSVEAGSRLWETYTESSHFSDKSLAKRAISIKPSQDPSKDSHAVLLWPEKTLSYAYANDEAAEKLSPIFFQARQYWSQLTVKGFKYNELTLKKCKLYRDECLVIHYNDRGVLSSTVGRPPVNPSEDFHGPSMHLSDNARVGNLDIYINAAHELGHAWGLYHEHQNPKHWKIDAFDDKWPVKVYPAGDQFSPSTFHCENLKDYEKVLAGIKNELDRARICTSQQTAEKHDFSAKEWLPKKVEDKDADKMFDPNSLMLYPSGAGGKGDVVDGEDGRKPVLTYIDGKVIDYRTAPSTADLQKLITIYGNEYVGTSKLLIAKDSSMRRLVKKVRSTLSLRGGDTKDGLC
;
A
#
# COMPACT_ATOMS: atom_id res chain seq x y z
N MET A 1 -2.90 -44.56 36.01
CA MET A 1 -2.86 -43.08 35.91
C MET A 1 -2.03 -42.72 34.70
N HIS A 2 -2.60 -42.04 33.70
CA HIS A 2 -1.88 -41.51 32.54
C HIS A 2 -2.42 -40.10 32.26
N SER A 3 -1.55 -39.08 32.33
CA SER A 3 -1.91 -37.70 31.97
C SER A 3 -1.47 -37.43 30.53
N GLN A 4 -2.41 -37.11 29.66
CA GLN A 4 -2.10 -36.58 28.34
C GLN A 4 -1.83 -35.08 28.44
N TYR A 5 -0.64 -34.64 28.03
CA TYR A 5 -0.35 -33.21 27.81
C TYR A 5 -0.63 -32.87 26.35
N VAL A 6 -1.60 -31.99 26.11
CA VAL A 6 -1.88 -31.44 24.79
C VAL A 6 -1.00 -30.21 24.56
N LEU A 7 -0.03 -30.30 23.66
CA LEU A 7 0.73 -29.14 23.19
C LEU A 7 -0.10 -28.38 22.15
N SER A 8 -0.65 -27.23 22.53
CA SER A 8 -1.25 -26.28 21.59
C SER A 8 -0.14 -25.52 20.84
N LEU A 9 0.13 -25.92 19.60
CA LEU A 9 1.15 -25.27 18.76
C LEU A 9 0.59 -23.98 18.13
N ALA A 10 0.87 -22.83 18.74
CA ALA A 10 0.45 -21.54 18.22
C ALA A 10 1.37 -21.06 17.09
N THR A 11 0.92 -21.19 15.84
CA THR A 11 1.63 -20.69 14.65
C THR A 11 1.49 -19.18 14.50
N LEU A 12 2.53 -18.44 14.87
CA LEU A 12 2.67 -17.01 14.55
C LEU A 12 3.02 -16.83 13.07
N LEU A 13 2.02 -16.51 12.25
CA LEU A 13 2.20 -16.17 10.84
C LEU A 13 2.62 -14.70 10.68
N ILE A 14 3.91 -14.48 10.40
CA ILE A 14 4.47 -13.15 10.11
C ILE A 14 4.34 -12.86 8.62
N SER A 15 3.15 -12.44 8.18
CA SER A 15 2.93 -11.98 6.81
C SER A 15 3.65 -10.64 6.59
N SER A 16 4.68 -10.61 5.73
CA SER A 16 5.48 -9.42 5.42
C SER A 16 4.71 -8.40 4.56
N VAL A 17 3.82 -7.65 5.21
CA VAL A 17 3.07 -6.53 4.62
C VAL A 17 3.91 -5.26 4.81
N GLU A 18 4.47 -4.70 3.74
CA GLU A 18 5.42 -3.57 3.84
C GLU A 18 4.78 -2.22 4.24
N ALA A 19 3.45 -2.09 4.18
CA ALA A 19 2.71 -0.91 4.64
C ALA A 19 1.32 -1.30 5.18
N GLY A 20 1.00 -0.81 6.39
CA GLY A 20 -0.30 -0.94 7.06
C GLY A 20 -0.39 -2.02 8.15
N SER A 21 -1.26 -1.77 9.13
CA SER A 21 -1.32 -2.49 10.41
C SER A 21 -2.75 -2.88 10.82
N ARG A 22 -2.88 -3.93 11.65
CA ARG A 22 -4.14 -4.65 11.95
C ARG A 22 -5.01 -4.07 13.08
N LEU A 23 -4.90 -2.78 13.45
CA LEU A 23 -5.33 -2.31 14.79
C LEU A 23 -5.96 -0.88 14.90
N TRP A 24 -6.84 -0.43 13.99
CA TRP A 24 -7.35 0.96 13.97
C TRP A 24 -8.89 1.07 14.06
N GLU A 25 -9.47 1.98 14.90
CA GLU A 25 -10.93 2.27 15.02
C GLU A 25 -11.26 3.72 15.57
N THR A 26 -12.43 4.30 15.20
CA THR A 26 -12.99 5.72 15.30
C THR A 26 -12.24 6.93 14.62
N TYR A 27 -12.80 8.10 14.18
CA TYR A 27 -13.99 8.76 13.49
C TYR A 27 -13.58 10.30 13.32
N THR A 28 -14.04 11.36 12.59
CA THR A 28 -15.14 11.73 11.64
C THR A 28 -14.72 12.74 10.49
N GLU A 29 -14.97 14.07 10.54
CA GLU A 29 -14.88 15.08 9.42
C GLU A 29 -14.06 16.37 9.78
N SER A 30 -13.62 17.33 8.93
CA SER A 30 -13.21 17.50 7.49
C SER A 30 -12.71 19.00 7.30
N SER A 31 -12.28 19.65 6.19
CA SER A 31 -11.99 19.37 4.75
C SER A 31 -11.13 20.51 4.06
N HIS A 32 -10.61 20.27 2.84
CA HIS A 32 -10.27 21.19 1.69
C HIS A 32 -9.37 22.47 1.80
N PHE A 33 -8.27 22.53 0.99
CA PHE A 33 -8.15 23.48 -0.16
C PHE A 33 -7.03 23.09 -1.20
N SER A 34 -6.54 24.04 -2.03
CA SER A 34 -5.97 23.82 -3.39
C SER A 34 -4.46 24.14 -3.59
N ASP A 35 -3.98 24.10 -4.85
CA ASP A 35 -2.64 23.63 -5.26
C ASP A 35 -1.96 24.48 -6.36
N LYS A 36 -0.61 24.59 -6.36
CA LYS A 36 0.29 24.58 -7.56
C LYS A 36 1.79 24.78 -7.24
N SER A 37 2.55 23.70 -7.05
CA SER A 37 4.03 23.71 -7.21
C SER A 37 4.68 22.31 -7.41
N LEU A 38 3.89 21.34 -7.86
CA LEU A 38 4.12 19.94 -7.50
C LEU A 38 4.70 19.08 -8.63
N ALA A 39 5.99 18.78 -8.52
CA ALA A 39 6.68 17.61 -9.06
C ALA A 39 7.91 17.34 -8.17
N LYS A 40 8.28 16.06 -7.95
CA LYS A 40 9.35 15.61 -7.02
C LYS A 40 9.00 15.71 -5.52
N ARG A 41 7.95 15.01 -5.05
CA ARG A 41 7.59 14.78 -3.63
C ARG A 41 7.04 13.34 -3.46
N ALA A 42 6.95 12.85 -2.22
CA ALA A 42 6.72 11.44 -1.83
C ALA A 42 7.92 10.48 -2.00
N ILE A 43 7.97 9.44 -1.15
CA ILE A 43 8.77 8.23 -1.38
C ILE A 43 8.00 7.30 -2.31
N SER A 44 8.67 6.74 -3.32
CA SER A 44 8.10 5.66 -4.12
C SER A 44 9.05 4.47 -4.26
N ILE A 45 8.52 3.40 -4.85
CA ILE A 45 9.31 2.41 -5.59
C ILE A 45 10.28 3.13 -6.53
N LYS A 46 11.52 2.66 -6.55
CA LYS A 46 12.54 3.00 -7.55
C LYS A 46 12.40 1.99 -8.70
N PRO A 47 11.98 2.38 -9.92
CA PRO A 47 11.68 1.39 -10.97
C PRO A 47 12.92 0.60 -11.37
N SER A 48 12.89 -0.73 -11.18
CA SER A 48 13.96 -1.60 -11.69
C SER A 48 13.99 -1.51 -13.21
N GLN A 49 15.16 -1.16 -13.74
CA GLN A 49 15.44 -1.08 -15.18
C GLN A 49 15.49 -2.47 -15.82
N ASP A 50 15.63 -3.53 -15.01
CA ASP A 50 15.61 -4.91 -15.49
C ASP A 50 14.85 -5.83 -14.50
N PRO A 51 13.53 -5.98 -14.66
CA PRO A 51 12.71 -6.89 -13.86
C PRO A 51 13.08 -8.38 -13.98
N SER A 52 14.01 -8.76 -14.87
CA SER A 52 14.50 -10.15 -14.98
C SER A 52 15.73 -10.44 -14.12
N LYS A 53 16.41 -9.40 -13.61
CA LYS A 53 17.64 -9.53 -12.80
C LYS A 53 17.46 -9.27 -11.31
N ASP A 54 16.35 -8.64 -10.91
CA ASP A 54 16.06 -8.33 -9.52
C ASP A 54 14.80 -9.05 -9.03
N SER A 55 15.00 -10.22 -8.42
CA SER A 55 13.94 -11.05 -7.83
C SER A 55 13.44 -10.56 -6.46
N HIS A 56 13.97 -9.44 -5.96
CA HIS A 56 13.64 -8.89 -4.64
C HIS A 56 13.04 -7.48 -4.72
N ALA A 57 13.26 -6.75 -5.82
CA ALA A 57 12.63 -5.46 -6.08
C ALA A 57 11.10 -5.54 -6.11
N VAL A 58 10.48 -4.52 -5.52
CA VAL A 58 9.07 -4.21 -5.73
C VAL A 58 8.88 -3.69 -7.16
N LEU A 59 7.97 -4.29 -7.91
CA LEU A 59 7.71 -3.97 -9.31
C LEU A 59 6.52 -2.99 -9.46
N LEU A 60 6.47 -2.30 -10.60
CA LEU A 60 5.32 -1.50 -11.00
C LEU A 60 4.29 -2.33 -11.78
N TRP A 61 3.06 -1.81 -11.89
CA TRP A 61 2.00 -2.43 -12.68
C TRP A 61 2.27 -2.33 -14.20
N PRO A 62 2.21 -3.44 -14.95
CA PRO A 62 2.50 -3.44 -16.39
C PRO A 62 1.44 -2.63 -17.15
N GLU A 63 1.85 -1.91 -18.20
CA GLU A 63 1.02 -1.01 -19.01
C GLU A 63 0.14 -0.04 -18.18
N LYS A 64 0.64 0.40 -17.01
CA LYS A 64 -0.11 1.21 -16.02
C LYS A 64 -1.47 0.59 -15.65
N THR A 65 -1.57 -0.74 -15.64
CA THR A 65 -2.83 -1.48 -15.47
C THR A 65 -2.82 -2.30 -14.18
N LEU A 66 -3.44 -1.74 -13.14
CA LEU A 66 -3.65 -2.44 -11.87
C LEU A 66 -4.77 -3.47 -12.07
N SER A 67 -4.41 -4.74 -12.08
CA SER A 67 -5.38 -5.85 -12.12
C SER A 67 -5.72 -6.29 -10.71
N TYR A 68 -7.00 -6.50 -10.41
CA TYR A 68 -7.46 -6.81 -9.05
C TYR A 68 -8.59 -7.84 -9.04
N ALA A 69 -8.82 -8.47 -7.89
CA ALA A 69 -9.99 -9.28 -7.59
C ALA A 69 -10.34 -9.18 -6.11
N TYR A 70 -11.63 -9.25 -5.77
CA TYR A 70 -12.07 -9.38 -4.38
C TYR A 70 -11.81 -10.80 -3.85
N ALA A 71 -11.52 -10.91 -2.56
CA ALA A 71 -11.14 -12.16 -1.90
C ALA A 71 -12.29 -13.17 -1.74
N ASN A 72 -13.53 -12.68 -1.70
CA ASN A 72 -14.79 -13.40 -1.61
C ASN A 72 -15.94 -12.48 -2.11
N ASP A 73 -17.16 -13.01 -2.19
CA ASP A 73 -18.32 -12.26 -2.69
C ASP A 73 -18.74 -11.14 -1.72
N GLU A 74 -18.61 -11.36 -0.40
CA GLU A 74 -18.78 -10.34 0.64
C GLU A 74 -17.87 -9.12 0.43
N ALA A 75 -16.58 -9.34 0.15
CA ALA A 75 -15.66 -8.25 -0.16
C ALA A 75 -16.01 -7.53 -1.47
N ALA A 76 -16.59 -8.23 -2.45
CA ALA A 76 -17.10 -7.58 -3.66
C ALA A 76 -18.33 -6.70 -3.36
N GLU A 77 -19.29 -7.20 -2.58
CA GLU A 77 -20.48 -6.46 -2.17
C GLU A 77 -20.13 -5.21 -1.35
N LYS A 78 -19.33 -5.39 -0.29
CA LYS A 78 -18.91 -4.31 0.63
C LYS A 78 -17.99 -3.29 -0.03
N LEU A 79 -16.96 -3.75 -0.74
CA LEU A 79 -15.86 -2.86 -1.16
C LEU A 79 -15.99 -2.35 -2.59
N SER A 80 -16.81 -2.93 -3.47
CA SER A 80 -16.89 -2.44 -4.86
C SER A 80 -17.34 -0.97 -4.97
N PRO A 81 -18.34 -0.48 -4.20
CA PRO A 81 -18.67 0.96 -4.17
C PRO A 81 -17.51 1.80 -3.62
N ILE A 82 -16.87 1.35 -2.55
CA ILE A 82 -15.78 2.06 -1.87
C ILE A 82 -14.56 2.17 -2.80
N PHE A 83 -14.16 1.07 -3.43
CA PHE A 83 -13.05 0.99 -4.38
C PHE A 83 -13.37 1.67 -5.72
N PHE A 84 -14.63 1.74 -6.14
CA PHE A 84 -15.05 2.61 -7.25
C PHE A 84 -14.81 4.08 -6.91
N GLN A 85 -15.24 4.55 -5.74
CA GLN A 85 -15.08 5.95 -5.34
C GLN A 85 -13.61 6.30 -5.07
N ALA A 86 -12.83 5.40 -4.45
CA ALA A 86 -11.38 5.53 -4.29
C ALA A 86 -10.66 5.81 -5.62
N ARG A 87 -11.05 5.11 -6.70
CA ARG A 87 -10.53 5.34 -8.05
C ARG A 87 -10.88 6.71 -8.63
N GLN A 88 -11.97 7.35 -8.20
CA GLN A 88 -12.34 8.69 -8.68
C GLN A 88 -11.42 9.79 -8.15
N TYR A 89 -10.93 9.68 -6.93
CA TYR A 89 -9.89 10.59 -6.41
C TYR A 89 -8.59 10.52 -7.23
N TRP A 90 -8.27 9.34 -7.79
CA TRP A 90 -7.14 9.13 -8.70
C TRP A 90 -7.48 9.31 -10.19
N SER A 91 -8.66 9.82 -10.55
CA SER A 91 -9.17 9.89 -11.93
C SER A 91 -8.26 10.65 -12.92
N GLN A 92 -7.47 11.61 -12.45
CA GLN A 92 -6.48 12.32 -13.27
C GLN A 92 -5.41 11.37 -13.86
N LEU A 93 -5.10 10.26 -13.19
CA LEU A 93 -4.19 9.24 -13.71
C LEU A 93 -4.78 8.49 -14.91
N THR A 94 -6.10 8.34 -15.01
CA THR A 94 -6.76 7.69 -16.15
C THR A 94 -6.52 8.46 -17.45
N VAL A 95 -6.49 9.80 -17.38
CA VAL A 95 -6.09 10.68 -18.51
C VAL A 95 -4.61 10.48 -18.90
N LYS A 96 -3.78 9.93 -18.01
CA LYS A 96 -2.37 9.56 -18.25
C LYS A 96 -2.16 8.07 -18.57
N GLY A 97 -3.25 7.37 -18.89
CA GLY A 97 -3.26 5.98 -19.35
C GLY A 97 -3.33 4.92 -18.25
N PHE A 98 -3.50 5.31 -16.97
CA PHE A 98 -3.66 4.36 -15.87
C PHE A 98 -5.04 3.69 -15.91
N LYS A 99 -5.07 2.39 -15.65
CA LYS A 99 -6.27 1.53 -15.83
C LYS A 99 -6.45 0.60 -14.65
N TYR A 100 -7.69 0.21 -14.43
CA TYR A 100 -8.10 -0.79 -13.45
C TYR A 100 -8.77 -1.95 -14.18
N ASN A 101 -8.36 -3.19 -13.92
CA ASN A 101 -8.80 -4.37 -14.65
C ASN A 101 -9.27 -5.45 -13.66
N GLU A 102 -10.58 -5.54 -13.45
CA GLU A 102 -11.17 -6.52 -12.54
C GLU A 102 -11.06 -7.94 -13.12
N LEU A 103 -10.69 -8.89 -12.28
CA LEU A 103 -10.54 -10.31 -12.57
C LEU A 103 -11.41 -11.12 -11.61
N THR A 104 -11.82 -12.32 -12.02
CA THR A 104 -12.33 -13.30 -11.05
C THR A 104 -11.19 -13.78 -10.15
N LEU A 105 -11.48 -14.06 -8.88
CA LEU A 105 -10.48 -14.58 -7.92
C LEU A 105 -9.76 -15.83 -8.45
N LYS A 106 -10.48 -16.72 -9.15
CA LYS A 106 -9.89 -17.90 -9.83
C LYS A 106 -8.78 -17.52 -10.83
N LYS A 107 -8.96 -16.43 -11.58
CA LYS A 107 -7.95 -15.93 -12.51
C LYS A 107 -6.85 -15.15 -11.78
N CYS A 108 -7.18 -14.40 -10.73
CA CYS A 108 -6.21 -13.73 -9.87
C CYS A 108 -5.20 -14.72 -9.25
N LYS A 109 -5.69 -15.86 -8.74
CA LYS A 109 -4.84 -16.96 -8.21
C LYS A 109 -3.91 -17.60 -9.24
N LEU A 110 -4.21 -17.52 -10.55
CA LEU A 110 -3.33 -18.02 -11.62
C LEU A 110 -2.23 -17.04 -12.05
N TYR A 111 -2.38 -15.77 -11.70
CA TYR A 111 -1.45 -14.67 -12.01
C TYR A 111 -1.21 -13.85 -10.74
N ARG A 112 -0.89 -14.54 -9.65
CA ARG A 112 -0.90 -13.97 -8.29
C ARG A 112 0.15 -12.87 -8.11
N ASP A 113 1.24 -12.91 -8.87
CA ASP A 113 2.28 -11.88 -9.02
C ASP A 113 1.86 -10.68 -9.88
N GLU A 114 0.71 -10.75 -10.56
CA GLU A 114 0.18 -9.70 -11.45
C GLU A 114 -1.27 -9.32 -11.10
N CYS A 115 -1.72 -9.62 -9.88
CA CYS A 115 -3.09 -9.34 -9.44
C CYS A 115 -3.17 -8.99 -7.95
N LEU A 116 -3.81 -7.87 -7.64
CA LEU A 116 -4.13 -7.40 -6.29
C LEU A 116 -5.33 -8.16 -5.74
N VAL A 117 -5.19 -8.87 -4.61
CA VAL A 117 -6.34 -9.42 -3.90
C VAL A 117 -6.83 -8.40 -2.87
N ILE A 118 -8.09 -7.98 -2.99
CA ILE A 118 -8.73 -7.02 -2.08
C ILE A 118 -9.59 -7.80 -1.07
N HIS A 119 -9.25 -7.66 0.21
CA HIS A 119 -9.90 -8.32 1.34
C HIS A 119 -10.74 -7.30 2.12
N TYR A 120 -11.97 -7.68 2.48
CA TYR A 120 -12.79 -6.94 3.43
C TYR A 120 -12.45 -7.32 4.89
N ASN A 121 -12.66 -6.37 5.79
CA ASN A 121 -12.79 -6.61 7.21
C ASN A 121 -13.61 -5.50 7.90
N ASP A 122 -14.30 -5.85 8.96
CA ASP A 122 -15.08 -5.00 9.86
C ASP A 122 -14.22 -4.24 10.88
N ARG A 123 -13.12 -4.84 11.35
CA ARG A 123 -12.18 -4.35 12.39
C ARG A 123 -11.31 -3.14 12.01
N GLY A 124 -11.73 -2.33 11.04
CA GLY A 124 -11.01 -1.12 10.64
C GLY A 124 -9.59 -1.31 10.09
N VAL A 125 -9.15 -2.55 9.79
CA VAL A 125 -7.79 -2.79 9.27
C VAL A 125 -7.66 -2.20 7.88
N LEU A 126 -6.64 -1.36 7.73
CA LEU A 126 -6.14 -0.86 6.46
C LEU A 126 -4.71 -1.33 6.27
N SER A 127 -4.45 -1.94 5.12
CA SER A 127 -3.08 -2.20 4.65
C SER A 127 -3.06 -2.52 3.17
N SER A 128 -1.93 -2.26 2.53
CA SER A 128 -1.72 -2.61 1.14
C SER A 128 -0.25 -2.85 0.87
N THR A 129 0.04 -3.91 0.13
CA THR A 129 1.35 -4.06 -0.49
C THR A 129 1.65 -2.86 -1.37
N VAL A 130 2.85 -2.29 -1.27
CA VAL A 130 3.26 -1.20 -2.15
C VAL A 130 3.57 -1.80 -3.54
N GLY A 131 2.97 -1.24 -4.60
CA GLY A 131 3.13 -1.75 -5.98
C GLY A 131 2.84 -3.24 -6.13
N ARG A 132 3.82 -3.97 -6.68
CA ARG A 132 3.83 -5.44 -6.79
C ARG A 132 5.08 -6.00 -6.09
N PRO A 133 4.99 -6.45 -4.82
CA PRO A 133 6.12 -7.11 -4.16
C PRO A 133 6.44 -8.46 -4.83
N PRO A 134 7.67 -8.98 -4.66
CA PRO A 134 8.01 -10.31 -5.13
C PRO A 134 7.16 -11.39 -4.44
N VAL A 135 6.80 -12.43 -5.20
CA VAL A 135 6.11 -13.61 -4.65
C VAL A 135 7.13 -14.47 -3.91
N ASN A 136 7.10 -14.38 -2.58
CA ASN A 136 7.66 -15.40 -1.70
C ASN A 136 6.97 -16.75 -2.03
N PRO A 137 7.67 -17.91 -2.00
CA PRO A 137 7.07 -19.23 -2.25
C PRO A 137 6.52 -19.96 -1.00
N SER A 138 6.53 -19.39 0.21
CA SER A 138 6.28 -20.14 1.46
C SER A 138 4.85 -20.15 2.05
N GLU A 139 3.89 -19.43 1.48
CA GLU A 139 2.51 -19.28 1.95
C GLU A 139 1.50 -19.31 0.79
N ASP A 140 0.27 -19.79 1.05
CA ASP A 140 -0.75 -20.09 0.03
C ASP A 140 -1.38 -18.88 -0.69
N PHE A 141 -0.98 -17.64 -0.35
CA PHE A 141 -1.60 -16.42 -0.89
C PHE A 141 -0.62 -15.29 -1.26
N HIS A 142 0.68 -15.57 -1.41
CA HIS A 142 1.71 -14.57 -1.69
C HIS A 142 1.56 -13.80 -3.01
N GLY A 143 1.60 -12.48 -2.93
CA GLY A 143 1.53 -11.52 -4.04
C GLY A 143 0.90 -10.21 -3.57
N PRO A 144 0.59 -9.26 -4.47
CA PRO A 144 0.02 -7.97 -4.07
C PRO A 144 -1.33 -8.15 -3.35
N SER A 145 -1.52 -7.54 -2.19
CA SER A 145 -2.77 -7.64 -1.41
C SER A 145 -3.14 -6.30 -0.79
N MET A 146 -4.43 -6.13 -0.51
CA MET A 146 -5.01 -4.95 0.11
C MET A 146 -6.10 -5.40 1.10
N HIS A 147 -6.10 -4.83 2.30
CA HIS A 147 -7.18 -4.95 3.28
C HIS A 147 -7.88 -3.60 3.39
N LEU A 148 -9.19 -3.59 3.18
CA LEU A 148 -10.06 -2.42 3.35
C LEU A 148 -11.15 -2.70 4.37
N SER A 149 -11.71 -1.64 4.92
CA SER A 149 -12.82 -1.67 5.86
C SER A 149 -13.85 -0.58 5.52
N ASP A 150 -15.12 -0.82 5.83
CA ASP A 150 -16.21 0.16 5.78
C ASP A 150 -16.36 0.95 7.11
N ASN A 151 -15.46 0.73 8.06
CA ASN A 151 -15.36 1.52 9.28
C ASN A 151 -14.84 2.93 8.91
N ALA A 152 -15.74 3.94 8.83
CA ALA A 152 -15.48 5.35 8.48
C ALA A 152 -14.68 6.12 9.55
N ARG A 153 -13.70 5.45 10.13
CA ARG A 153 -13.37 5.53 11.54
C ARG A 153 -11.90 5.18 11.74
N VAL A 154 -11.08 5.29 10.72
CA VAL A 154 -9.66 4.87 10.78
C VAL A 154 -8.86 5.82 9.91
N GLY A 155 -7.55 5.94 10.12
CA GLY A 155 -6.69 6.81 9.31
C GLY A 155 -7.27 8.22 9.14
N ASN A 156 -7.66 8.55 7.91
CA ASN A 156 -8.25 9.83 7.45
C ASN A 156 -9.75 10.01 7.74
N LEU A 157 -10.37 9.07 8.45
CA LEU A 157 -11.74 9.19 8.99
C LEU A 157 -12.87 9.19 7.93
N ASP A 158 -12.53 8.82 6.71
CA ASP A 158 -13.44 8.61 5.57
C ASP A 158 -13.05 7.31 4.85
N ILE A 159 -14.03 6.42 4.60
CA ILE A 159 -13.79 5.10 3.97
C ILE A 159 -13.21 5.18 2.56
N TYR A 160 -13.60 6.20 1.78
CA TYR A 160 -13.21 6.38 0.40
C TYR A 160 -11.82 7.00 0.30
N ILE A 161 -11.49 7.93 1.20
CA ILE A 161 -10.14 8.49 1.34
C ILE A 161 -9.16 7.41 1.82
N ASN A 162 -9.56 6.62 2.80
CA ASN A 162 -8.75 5.50 3.29
C ASN A 162 -8.50 4.47 2.17
N ALA A 163 -9.53 4.07 1.42
CA ALA A 163 -9.34 3.21 0.25
C ALA A 163 -8.53 3.87 -0.88
N ALA A 164 -8.56 5.20 -1.02
CA ALA A 164 -7.70 5.94 -1.94
C ALA A 164 -6.24 5.97 -1.47
N HIS A 165 -5.98 6.04 -0.16
CA HIS A 165 -4.64 5.96 0.43
C HIS A 165 -4.02 4.57 0.17
N GLU A 166 -4.75 3.50 0.50
CA GLU A 166 -4.31 2.13 0.19
C GLU A 166 -4.10 1.92 -1.32
N LEU A 167 -4.90 2.58 -2.16
CA LEU A 167 -4.70 2.55 -3.62
C LEU A 167 -3.44 3.31 -4.07
N GLY A 168 -3.01 4.35 -3.33
CA GLY A 168 -1.72 5.01 -3.50
C GLY A 168 -0.53 4.09 -3.19
N HIS A 169 -0.63 3.31 -2.11
CA HIS A 169 0.31 2.21 -1.85
C HIS A 169 0.32 1.21 -3.00
N ALA A 170 -0.85 0.66 -3.36
CA ALA A 170 -0.96 -0.31 -4.45
C ALA A 170 -0.39 0.22 -5.77
N TRP A 171 -0.45 1.52 -6.06
CA TRP A 171 0.21 2.10 -7.23
C TRP A 171 1.75 2.24 -7.11
N GLY A 172 2.28 2.45 -5.91
CA GLY A 172 3.73 2.42 -5.67
C GLY A 172 4.30 3.50 -4.73
N LEU A 173 3.46 4.19 -3.95
CA LEU A 173 3.88 5.19 -2.96
C LEU A 173 4.09 4.56 -1.58
N TYR A 174 5.06 5.05 -0.80
CA TYR A 174 5.15 4.82 0.65
C TYR A 174 4.67 6.08 1.41
N HIS A 175 4.56 6.01 2.74
CA HIS A 175 4.14 7.17 3.52
C HIS A 175 5.11 8.36 3.41
N GLU A 176 4.59 9.58 3.35
CA GLU A 176 5.40 10.79 3.19
C GLU A 176 6.19 11.16 4.46
N HIS A 177 5.64 10.87 5.64
CA HIS A 177 6.36 11.01 6.91
C HIS A 177 7.45 9.96 7.10
N GLN A 178 7.48 8.86 6.34
CA GLN A 178 8.55 7.86 6.47
C GLN A 178 9.85 8.24 5.75
N ASN A 179 9.92 9.43 5.11
CA ASN A 179 11.11 9.89 4.40
C ASN A 179 12.12 10.45 5.42
N PRO A 180 13.29 9.81 5.64
CA PRO A 180 14.27 10.28 6.61
C PRO A 180 14.85 11.66 6.26
N LYS A 181 14.67 12.14 5.02
CA LYS A 181 15.03 13.51 4.61
C LYS A 181 14.14 14.60 5.23
N HIS A 182 12.94 14.24 5.72
CA HIS A 182 12.02 15.16 6.38
C HIS A 182 12.24 15.21 7.90
N TRP A 183 13.13 14.36 8.44
CA TRP A 183 13.38 14.24 9.88
C TRP A 183 14.69 14.92 10.31
N LYS A 184 14.58 15.76 11.33
CA LYS A 184 15.69 16.37 12.05
C LYS A 184 16.16 15.42 13.16
N ILE A 185 17.08 14.53 12.82
CA ILE A 185 17.75 13.60 13.74
C ILE A 185 19.15 14.13 14.04
N ASP A 186 19.60 14.06 15.29
CA ASP A 186 20.94 14.50 15.69
C ASP A 186 22.01 13.50 15.19
N ALA A 187 23.17 14.01 14.76
CA ALA A 187 24.32 13.20 14.31
C ALA A 187 24.90 12.31 15.43
N PHE A 188 24.55 12.59 16.69
CA PHE A 188 25.02 11.86 17.87
C PHE A 188 23.96 10.95 18.53
N ASP A 189 22.73 10.85 18.00
CA ASP A 189 21.70 9.95 18.54
C ASP A 189 21.82 8.52 17.97
N ASP A 190 22.59 7.68 18.68
CA ASP A 190 22.91 6.29 18.32
C ASP A 190 21.71 5.33 18.31
N LYS A 191 20.53 5.81 18.73
CA LYS A 191 19.29 5.02 18.77
C LYS A 191 18.59 4.97 17.42
N TRP A 192 18.82 5.94 16.52
CA TRP A 192 18.16 6.02 15.21
C TRP A 192 19.04 5.39 14.12
N PRO A 193 18.68 4.22 13.57
CA PRO A 193 19.52 3.45 12.65
C PRO A 193 19.41 3.96 11.19
N VAL A 194 19.24 5.28 11.01
CA VAL A 194 19.09 5.96 9.72
C VAL A 194 20.13 7.08 9.60
N LYS A 195 20.59 7.35 8.39
CA LYS A 195 21.57 8.41 8.13
C LYS A 195 20.92 9.77 8.43
N VAL A 196 21.64 10.66 9.11
CA VAL A 196 21.18 12.03 9.33
C VAL A 196 21.18 12.81 8.02
N TYR A 197 20.05 13.44 7.72
CA TYR A 197 19.88 14.34 6.60
C TYR A 197 19.84 15.79 7.13
N PRO A 198 20.89 16.61 6.94
CA PRO A 198 21.02 17.93 7.57
C PRO A 198 20.06 19.01 7.04
N ALA A 199 19.05 18.61 6.26
CA ALA A 199 18.02 19.47 5.68
C ALA A 199 16.60 19.08 6.12
N GLY A 200 16.45 18.12 7.03
CA GLY A 200 15.14 17.76 7.61
C GLY A 200 14.68 18.80 8.64
N ASP A 201 13.46 19.30 8.47
CA ASP A 201 12.88 20.40 9.25
C ASP A 201 11.39 20.21 9.60
N GLN A 202 10.77 19.10 9.21
CA GLN A 202 9.33 18.84 9.40
C GLN A 202 9.04 18.05 10.67
N PHE A 203 9.80 16.97 10.90
CA PHE A 203 9.61 16.01 12.00
C PHE A 203 10.90 15.83 12.82
N SER A 204 10.82 15.36 14.06
CA SER A 204 12.00 15.03 14.87
C SER A 204 11.70 13.92 15.87
N PRO A 205 12.71 13.30 16.50
CA PRO A 205 12.51 12.34 17.58
C PRO A 205 11.62 12.85 18.73
N SER A 206 11.57 14.16 18.98
CA SER A 206 10.71 14.76 20.03
C SER A 206 9.29 15.06 19.59
N THR A 207 8.96 14.96 18.30
CA THR A 207 7.56 15.09 17.81
C THR A 207 6.87 13.75 17.57
N PHE A 208 7.61 12.63 17.72
CA PHE A 208 7.05 11.28 17.62
C PHE A 208 6.71 10.73 19.02
N HIS A 209 5.45 10.84 19.38
CA HIS A 209 4.85 10.38 20.63
C HIS A 209 4.54 8.88 20.54
N CYS A 210 5.59 8.05 20.50
CA CYS A 210 5.49 6.59 20.40
C CYS A 210 4.57 5.99 21.48
N GLU A 211 4.60 6.55 22.68
CA GLU A 211 3.77 6.21 23.84
C GLU A 211 2.28 6.51 23.65
N ASN A 212 1.90 7.31 22.65
CA ASN A 212 0.51 7.56 22.30
C ASN A 212 -0.10 6.47 21.41
N LEU A 213 0.65 5.49 20.88
CA LEU A 213 0.09 4.42 20.05
C LEU A 213 -0.80 3.44 20.83
N LYS A 214 -1.94 3.01 20.26
CA LYS A 214 -2.92 2.10 20.93
C LYS A 214 -2.29 0.80 21.44
N ASP A 215 -1.28 0.26 20.76
CA ASP A 215 -0.63 -1.02 21.06
C ASP A 215 0.67 -0.92 21.89
N TYR A 216 1.14 0.29 22.21
CA TYR A 216 2.44 0.54 22.89
C TYR A 216 2.66 -0.32 24.14
N GLU A 217 1.76 -0.26 25.12
CA GLU A 217 1.93 -0.98 26.41
C GLU A 217 2.01 -2.50 26.21
N LYS A 218 1.18 -3.02 25.30
CA LYS A 218 1.03 -4.44 25.00
C LYS A 218 2.31 -4.99 24.35
N VAL A 219 2.89 -4.24 23.43
CA VAL A 219 4.18 -4.58 22.80
C VAL A 219 5.31 -4.46 23.82
N LEU A 220 5.39 -3.36 24.57
CA LEU A 220 6.48 -3.09 25.50
C LEU A 220 6.59 -4.17 26.59
N ALA A 221 5.45 -4.66 27.10
CA ALA A 221 5.37 -5.77 28.05
C ALA A 221 5.79 -7.13 27.45
N GLY A 222 5.66 -7.32 26.13
CA GLY A 222 6.09 -8.54 25.44
C GLY A 222 7.60 -8.60 25.18
N ILE A 223 8.27 -7.44 25.06
CA ILE A 223 9.69 -7.36 24.73
C ILE A 223 10.55 -7.70 25.95
N LYS A 224 11.31 -8.81 25.87
CA LYS A 224 12.27 -9.28 26.88
C LYS A 224 13.72 -8.86 26.63
N ASN A 225 14.02 -8.24 25.49
CA ASN A 225 15.36 -7.84 25.11
C ASN A 225 15.51 -6.32 25.25
N GLU A 226 16.40 -5.86 26.13
CA GLU A 226 16.53 -4.43 26.42
C GLU A 226 17.02 -3.59 25.23
N LEU A 227 17.77 -4.18 24.29
CA LEU A 227 18.21 -3.47 23.07
C LEU A 227 17.05 -3.29 22.08
N ASP A 228 16.18 -4.30 21.93
CA ASP A 228 14.92 -4.14 21.19
C ASP A 228 14.03 -3.10 21.89
N ARG A 229 13.89 -3.18 23.22
CA ARG A 229 13.07 -2.25 24.02
C ARG A 229 13.53 -0.80 23.86
N ALA A 230 14.84 -0.56 23.91
CA ALA A 230 15.42 0.77 23.71
C ALA A 230 15.28 1.31 22.27
N ARG A 231 14.98 0.45 21.29
CA ARG A 231 14.88 0.79 19.86
C ARG A 231 13.48 0.68 19.28
N ILE A 232 12.49 0.25 20.06
CA ILE A 232 11.11 0.00 19.60
C ILE A 232 10.43 1.26 19.05
N CYS A 233 10.88 2.44 19.51
CA CYS A 233 10.39 3.77 19.12
C CYS A 233 11.36 4.57 18.23
N THR A 234 12.42 3.95 17.70
CA THR A 234 13.44 4.64 16.88
C THR A 234 13.89 3.83 15.65
N SER A 235 13.64 2.52 15.64
CA SER A 235 14.04 1.58 14.60
C SER A 235 12.81 0.93 13.98
N GLN A 236 12.46 1.34 12.75
CA GLN A 236 11.35 0.76 11.98
C GLN A 236 11.47 -0.78 11.87
N GLN A 237 12.68 -1.29 11.68
CA GLN A 237 12.98 -2.74 11.66
C GLN A 237 12.75 -3.43 13.01
N THR A 238 12.96 -2.74 14.13
CA THR A 238 12.70 -3.28 15.48
C THR A 238 11.21 -3.26 15.80
N ALA A 239 10.47 -2.23 15.39
CA ALA A 239 9.02 -2.21 15.46
C ALA A 239 8.39 -3.33 14.61
N GLU A 240 8.85 -3.49 13.37
CA GLU A 240 8.38 -4.54 12.46
C GLU A 240 8.61 -5.95 13.00
N LYS A 241 9.79 -6.22 13.60
CA LYS A 241 10.14 -7.49 14.26
C LYS A 241 9.16 -7.90 15.38
N HIS A 242 8.53 -6.93 16.05
CA HIS A 242 7.59 -7.15 17.16
C HIS A 242 6.12 -6.88 16.77
N ASP A 243 5.84 -6.77 15.46
CA ASP A 243 4.55 -6.35 14.87
C ASP A 243 3.95 -5.07 15.49
N PHE A 244 4.82 -4.14 15.90
CA PHE A 244 4.44 -2.91 16.56
C PHE A 244 4.10 -1.81 15.55
N SER A 245 2.99 -1.11 15.78
CA SER A 245 2.46 -0.13 14.84
C SER A 245 3.36 1.09 14.56
N ALA A 246 4.36 1.38 15.40
CA ALA A 246 5.39 2.40 15.10
C ALA A 246 6.17 2.13 13.81
N LYS A 247 6.16 0.89 13.29
CA LYS A 247 6.73 0.54 11.98
C LYS A 247 6.12 1.34 10.81
N GLU A 248 4.88 1.83 10.98
CA GLU A 248 4.20 2.68 9.99
C GLU A 248 4.55 4.18 10.12
N TRP A 249 5.10 4.58 11.26
CA TRP A 249 5.45 5.97 11.59
C TRP A 249 6.95 6.27 11.45
N LEU A 250 7.80 5.30 11.76
CA LEU A 250 9.25 5.49 11.79
C LEU A 250 9.86 5.57 10.38
N PRO A 251 10.93 6.39 10.18
CA PRO A 251 11.59 6.52 8.88
C PRO A 251 12.06 5.18 8.30
N LYS A 252 11.71 4.92 7.04
CA LYS A 252 12.16 3.73 6.31
C LYS A 252 13.56 3.96 5.71
N LYS A 253 14.30 2.86 5.49
CA LYS A 253 15.54 2.87 4.69
C LYS A 253 15.21 3.10 3.21
N VAL A 254 16.00 3.94 2.55
CA VAL A 254 15.70 4.55 1.23
C VAL A 254 16.73 4.26 0.14
N GLU A 255 17.74 3.44 0.43
CA GLU A 255 18.78 3.00 -0.52
C GLU A 255 18.18 2.49 -1.85
N ASP A 256 17.07 1.75 -1.76
CA ASP A 256 16.37 1.11 -2.89
C ASP A 256 15.06 1.83 -3.27
N LYS A 257 14.83 3.05 -2.77
CA LYS A 257 13.58 3.81 -2.97
C LYS A 257 13.88 5.19 -3.56
N ASP A 258 12.94 5.75 -4.33
CA ASP A 258 13.04 7.14 -4.79
C ASP A 258 12.41 8.08 -3.77
N ALA A 259 13.16 8.37 -2.71
CA ALA A 259 12.77 9.29 -1.65
C ALA A 259 13.06 10.74 -2.06
N ASP A 260 12.05 11.59 -2.11
CA ASP A 260 12.21 12.97 -2.60
C ASP A 260 12.91 13.93 -1.63
N LYS A 261 13.20 15.15 -2.12
CA LYS A 261 13.85 16.23 -1.34
C LYS A 261 12.89 17.29 -0.79
N MET A 262 11.70 17.41 -1.38
CA MET A 262 10.70 18.39 -0.97
C MET A 262 9.54 17.65 -0.32
N PHE A 263 9.19 18.08 0.88
CA PHE A 263 8.01 17.61 1.58
C PHE A 263 6.72 18.12 0.90
N ASP A 264 5.71 17.28 0.85
CA ASP A 264 4.34 17.63 0.53
C ASP A 264 3.44 17.53 1.78
N PRO A 265 3.15 18.65 2.47
CA PRO A 265 2.24 18.64 3.61
C PRO A 265 0.82 18.18 3.23
N ASN A 266 0.45 18.21 1.94
CA ASN A 266 -0.89 17.87 1.45
C ASN A 266 -0.97 16.47 0.82
N SER A 267 0.10 15.68 0.84
CA SER A 267 0.09 14.31 0.30
C SER A 267 -0.95 13.45 1.01
N LEU A 268 -1.74 12.69 0.25
CA LEU A 268 -2.64 11.67 0.81
C LEU A 268 -1.86 10.58 1.56
N MET A 269 -0.58 10.38 1.22
CA MET A 269 0.29 9.40 1.85
C MET A 269 0.90 9.88 3.18
N LEU A 270 0.58 11.10 3.62
CA LEU A 270 0.93 11.60 4.95
C LEU A 270 -0.17 11.22 5.96
N TYR A 271 0.19 10.53 7.04
CA TYR A 271 -0.79 10.19 8.09
C TYR A 271 -1.20 11.43 8.91
N PRO A 272 -2.51 11.57 9.22
CA PRO A 272 -2.97 12.58 10.18
C PRO A 272 -2.53 12.22 11.60
N SER A 273 -2.29 13.21 12.46
CA SER A 273 -1.65 13.00 13.77
C SER A 273 -2.34 11.96 14.66
N GLY A 274 -3.68 11.91 14.66
CA GLY A 274 -4.46 10.97 15.49
C GLY A 274 -4.45 9.53 14.97
N ALA A 275 -3.89 9.22 13.80
CA ALA A 275 -3.94 7.88 13.22
C ALA A 275 -3.24 6.83 14.11
N GLY A 276 -4.05 6.01 14.79
CA GLY A 276 -3.55 4.99 15.70
C GLY A 276 -3.22 5.48 17.12
N GLY A 277 -3.54 6.73 17.44
CA GLY A 277 -3.45 7.26 18.79
C GLY A 277 -4.43 6.59 19.77
N LYS A 278 -4.00 6.44 21.02
CA LYS A 278 -4.83 6.12 22.20
C LYS A 278 -5.94 7.15 22.34
N GLY A 279 -7.13 6.69 22.70
CA GLY A 279 -8.36 7.48 22.62
C GLY A 279 -9.20 7.06 21.41
N ASP A 280 -10.42 7.55 21.39
CA ASP A 280 -11.44 7.22 20.41
C ASP A 280 -12.20 8.50 20.04
N VAL A 281 -13.04 8.43 19.01
CA VAL A 281 -13.73 9.60 18.46
C VAL A 281 -15.23 9.46 18.60
N VAL A 282 -15.80 10.51 19.18
CA VAL A 282 -17.19 10.63 19.63
C VAL A 282 -17.80 11.79 18.86
N ASP A 283 -19.00 11.58 18.31
CA ASP A 283 -19.92 12.55 17.69
C ASP A 283 -19.38 13.50 16.60
N GLY A 284 -18.09 13.43 16.27
CA GLY A 284 -17.41 14.30 15.31
C GLY A 284 -15.90 14.41 15.56
N GLU A 285 -15.48 14.45 16.84
CA GLU A 285 -14.24 15.10 17.26
C GLU A 285 -13.08 14.13 17.58
N ASP A 286 -11.92 14.28 16.91
CA ASP A 286 -10.82 13.33 17.06
C ASP A 286 -10.13 13.38 18.44
N GLY A 287 -10.62 12.54 19.35
CA GLY A 287 -10.04 12.27 20.66
C GLY A 287 -8.84 11.32 20.66
N ARG A 288 -8.36 10.84 19.50
CA ARG A 288 -7.12 10.05 19.41
C ARG A 288 -5.92 10.97 19.62
N LYS A 289 -5.06 10.63 20.58
CA LYS A 289 -3.86 11.40 20.89
C LYS A 289 -2.92 11.50 19.68
N PRO A 290 -2.26 12.66 19.45
CA PRO A 290 -1.33 12.81 18.35
C PRO A 290 -0.11 11.88 18.52
N VAL A 291 0.17 11.08 17.50
CA VAL A 291 1.32 10.16 17.43
C VAL A 291 2.53 10.84 16.80
N LEU A 292 2.33 11.66 15.77
CA LEU A 292 3.36 12.50 15.17
C LEU A 292 2.84 13.94 15.04
N THR A 293 3.67 14.91 15.42
CA THR A 293 3.43 16.35 15.19
C THR A 293 4.53 16.95 14.31
N TYR A 294 4.28 18.16 13.80
CA TYR A 294 5.33 18.99 13.20
C TYR A 294 6.28 19.56 14.27
N ILE A 295 7.48 19.98 13.88
CA ILE A 295 8.47 20.59 14.81
C ILE A 295 7.95 21.84 15.53
N ASP A 296 6.96 22.55 14.98
CA ASP A 296 6.31 23.68 15.65
C ASP A 296 5.14 23.28 16.58
N GLY A 297 4.93 21.98 16.79
CA GLY A 297 3.89 21.41 17.65
C GLY A 297 2.51 21.30 17.00
N LYS A 298 2.33 21.70 15.74
CA LYS A 298 1.05 21.52 15.04
C LYS A 298 0.74 20.05 14.78
N VAL A 299 -0.54 19.73 14.82
CA VAL A 299 -1.07 18.47 14.30
C VAL A 299 -1.04 18.46 12.77
N ILE A 300 -1.07 17.25 12.22
CA ILE A 300 -1.18 16.94 10.81
C ILE A 300 -2.65 16.62 10.54
N ASP A 301 -3.33 17.44 9.75
CA ASP A 301 -4.77 17.29 9.46
C ASP A 301 -5.07 16.05 8.60
N TYR A 302 -6.35 15.69 8.49
CA TYR A 302 -6.82 14.68 7.54
C TYR A 302 -6.63 15.12 6.09
N ARG A 303 -6.59 14.15 5.18
CA ARG A 303 -6.51 14.38 3.74
C ARG A 303 -7.88 14.12 3.12
N THR A 304 -8.22 14.82 2.03
CA THR A 304 -9.53 14.67 1.34
C THR A 304 -9.39 14.33 -0.14
N ALA A 305 -8.16 14.16 -0.63
CA ALA A 305 -7.79 13.75 -1.98
C ALA A 305 -6.26 13.51 -2.03
N PRO A 306 -5.74 12.80 -3.05
CA PRO A 306 -4.35 12.92 -3.47
C PRO A 306 -4.00 14.36 -3.84
N SER A 307 -2.78 14.78 -3.54
CA SER A 307 -2.24 16.05 -4.03
C SER A 307 -1.84 15.97 -5.51
N THR A 308 -1.55 17.10 -6.16
CA THR A 308 -0.88 17.02 -7.48
C THR A 308 0.53 16.43 -7.37
N ALA A 309 1.17 16.41 -6.19
CA ALA A 309 2.47 15.74 -6.05
C ALA A 309 2.34 14.23 -6.07
N ASP A 310 1.37 13.66 -5.35
CA ASP A 310 1.08 12.22 -5.39
C ASP A 310 0.81 11.77 -6.84
N LEU A 311 -0.02 12.53 -7.55
CA LEU A 311 -0.34 12.31 -8.96
C LEU A 311 0.90 12.40 -9.85
N GLN A 312 1.71 13.45 -9.70
CA GLN A 312 2.89 13.66 -10.54
C GLN A 312 4.04 12.71 -10.23
N LYS A 313 4.16 12.23 -8.98
CA LYS A 313 5.09 11.15 -8.61
C LYS A 313 4.72 9.86 -9.32
N LEU A 314 3.45 9.45 -9.27
CA LEU A 314 2.98 8.28 -10.01
C LEU A 314 3.15 8.44 -11.53
N ILE A 315 2.81 9.60 -12.11
CA ILE A 315 3.07 9.90 -13.53
C ILE A 315 4.57 9.80 -13.86
N THR A 316 5.46 10.23 -12.95
CA THR A 316 6.92 10.19 -13.15
C THR A 316 7.47 8.77 -13.11
N ILE A 317 7.14 7.96 -12.10
CA ILE A 317 7.73 6.61 -11.95
C ILE A 317 7.24 5.62 -13.00
N TYR A 318 6.02 5.78 -13.52
CA TYR A 318 5.51 5.01 -14.66
C TYR A 318 5.89 5.63 -16.02
N GLY A 319 6.36 6.89 -16.05
CA GLY A 319 6.80 7.61 -17.24
C GLY A 319 5.83 7.52 -18.43
N ASN A 320 6.39 7.49 -19.64
CA ASN A 320 5.67 7.19 -20.89
C ASN A 320 6.05 5.82 -21.48
N GLU A 321 7.23 5.30 -21.16
CA GLU A 321 7.83 4.13 -21.81
C GLU A 321 7.77 2.84 -20.95
N TYR A 322 7.25 2.91 -19.71
CA TYR A 322 7.10 1.72 -18.87
C TYR A 322 5.94 0.84 -19.36
N VAL A 323 6.27 -0.12 -20.21
CA VAL A 323 5.39 -1.25 -20.57
C VAL A 323 5.41 -2.31 -19.45
N GLY A 324 6.58 -2.55 -18.84
CA GLY A 324 6.80 -3.68 -17.95
C GLY A 324 6.70 -5.03 -18.67
N THR A 325 6.54 -6.11 -17.91
CA THR A 325 6.25 -7.45 -18.45
C THR A 325 5.01 -8.03 -17.77
N SER A 326 4.20 -8.78 -18.52
CA SER A 326 2.96 -9.38 -18.01
C SER A 326 2.59 -10.71 -18.68
N LYS A 327 2.57 -11.77 -17.89
CA LYS A 327 2.01 -13.09 -18.21
C LYS A 327 0.49 -12.99 -18.46
N LEU A 328 -0.20 -12.15 -17.68
CA LEU A 328 -1.65 -11.94 -17.74
C LEU A 328 -2.10 -11.34 -19.09
N LEU A 329 -1.37 -10.35 -19.59
CA LEU A 329 -1.65 -9.70 -20.88
C LEU A 329 -1.29 -10.62 -22.05
N ILE A 330 -0.11 -11.27 -22.04
CA ILE A 330 0.29 -12.25 -23.06
C ILE A 330 -0.74 -13.40 -23.16
N ALA A 331 -1.28 -13.86 -22.03
CA ALA A 331 -2.33 -14.88 -22.02
C ALA A 331 -3.63 -14.42 -22.70
N LYS A 332 -4.06 -13.17 -22.44
CA LYS A 332 -5.23 -12.53 -23.08
C LYS A 332 -5.06 -12.48 -24.60
N ASP A 333 -3.89 -12.06 -25.06
CA ASP A 333 -3.52 -11.98 -26.47
C ASP A 333 -3.52 -13.37 -27.15
N SER A 334 -2.97 -14.37 -26.46
CA SER A 334 -2.98 -15.76 -26.96
C SER A 334 -4.40 -16.32 -27.14
N SER A 335 -5.32 -15.94 -26.25
CA SER A 335 -6.73 -16.34 -26.32
C SER A 335 -7.44 -15.66 -27.50
N MET A 336 -7.25 -14.35 -27.69
CA MET A 336 -7.81 -13.61 -28.82
C MET A 336 -7.28 -14.15 -30.16
N ARG A 337 -5.97 -14.43 -30.26
CA ARG A 337 -5.37 -15.05 -31.46
C ARG A 337 -5.94 -16.45 -31.74
N ARG A 338 -6.23 -17.26 -30.71
CA ARG A 338 -6.93 -18.55 -30.87
C ARG A 338 -8.38 -18.36 -31.34
N LEU A 339 -9.10 -17.39 -30.80
CA LEU A 339 -10.47 -17.08 -31.23
C LEU A 339 -10.52 -16.61 -32.69
N VAL A 340 -9.65 -15.68 -33.09
CA VAL A 340 -9.53 -15.20 -34.48
C VAL A 340 -9.13 -16.32 -35.43
N LYS A 341 -8.21 -17.23 -35.02
CA LYS A 341 -7.90 -18.43 -35.80
C LYS A 341 -9.12 -19.34 -35.94
N LYS A 342 -9.86 -19.60 -34.86
CA LYS A 342 -11.08 -20.44 -34.88
C LYS A 342 -12.14 -19.85 -35.82
N VAL A 343 -12.43 -18.54 -35.68
CA VAL A 343 -13.38 -17.81 -36.53
C VAL A 343 -12.93 -17.84 -38.00
N ARG A 344 -11.65 -17.62 -38.30
CA ARG A 344 -11.12 -17.77 -39.67
C ARG A 344 -11.28 -19.19 -40.20
N SER A 345 -11.03 -20.23 -39.40
CA SER A 345 -11.20 -21.63 -39.83
C SER A 345 -12.67 -22.06 -40.03
N THR A 346 -13.62 -21.39 -39.36
CA THR A 346 -15.07 -21.59 -39.62
C THR A 346 -15.60 -20.72 -40.76
N LEU A 347 -14.99 -19.56 -41.02
CA LEU A 347 -15.32 -18.72 -42.19
C LEU A 347 -14.64 -19.22 -43.47
N SER A 348 -13.56 -20.01 -43.37
CA SER A 348 -12.98 -20.77 -44.49
C SER A 348 -13.74 -22.07 -44.77
N LEU A 349 -15.05 -22.13 -44.48
CA LEU A 349 -15.92 -23.23 -44.87
C LEU A 349 -16.17 -23.18 -46.38
N ARG A 350 -15.36 -23.94 -47.13
CA ARG A 350 -15.70 -24.53 -48.44
C ARG A 350 -16.21 -23.56 -49.52
N GLY A 351 -15.41 -22.56 -49.84
CA GLY A 351 -15.33 -22.09 -51.23
C GLY A 351 -14.40 -23.01 -52.04
N GLY A 352 -14.85 -24.23 -52.39
CA GLY A 352 -14.01 -25.19 -53.12
C GLY A 352 -14.60 -26.58 -53.37
N ASP A 353 -15.34 -27.15 -52.41
CA ASP A 353 -15.93 -28.49 -52.55
C ASP A 353 -17.23 -28.44 -53.38
N THR A 354 -17.11 -28.18 -54.68
CA THR A 354 -18.13 -28.56 -55.66
C THR A 354 -18.26 -30.08 -55.69
N LYS A 355 -19.46 -30.59 -55.99
CA LYS A 355 -19.80 -32.00 -55.75
C LYS A 355 -19.26 -32.97 -56.82
N ASP A 356 -18.67 -32.41 -57.86
CA ASP A 356 -18.46 -33.04 -59.17
C ASP A 356 -16.97 -33.08 -59.53
N GLY A 357 -16.14 -33.51 -58.56
CA GLY A 357 -14.69 -33.33 -58.54
C GLY A 357 -13.95 -33.69 -59.83
N LEU A 358 -13.57 -32.65 -60.57
CA LEU A 358 -12.80 -32.69 -61.81
C LEU A 358 -11.70 -31.63 -61.75
N CYS A 359 -10.45 -32.09 -61.90
CA CYS A 359 -9.23 -31.31 -62.15
C CYS A 359 -8.52 -31.93 -63.36
#